data_AF-B9TAE9-F1
#
_entry.id   AF-B9TAE9-F1
#
_cell.length_a   1.000
_cell.length_b   1.000
_cell.length_c   1.000
_cell.angle_alpha   90.00
_cell.angle_beta   90.00
_cell.angle_gamma   90.00
#
_symmetry.space_group_name_H-M   'P 1'
#
loop_
_entity.id
_entity.type
_entity.pdbx_description
1 polymer ?
#
loop_
_entity_poly.entity_id
_entity_poly.type
_entity_poly.pdbx_seq_one_letter_code
_entity_poly.pdbx_strand_id
1 'polypeptide(L)'
;MPSKLSWLDHDAAAAQRSLQILSYFEEREARDELGIGGIRDAVADQLFPGTSTIQTRLRYVFFVPWLFDQLEAKSTASSNFPDAARESENRLLAALIENTKAAEPGVIGREAGSSLKRLPSSVYWATLGSWGMRKADSSIQQYFALADRRYELRRQQRRRHDGDAHDGDATGRVWHAQLARLRPDDFPRCATLKLSRSEAEFLLDRWKLAHPESLLSWLAIDLAEGGAMPEAERIWEHPRKGAFPQPIQVLIEDARCFDALIHGAALLYNLQLAELDTRIDLAEEYKARLESWASSDLSACAAWKLDEFWTRVVGKGHSITDKTQRFVRSWLALALRDRERIAESAECRALVKARECDLKKERSRFTNRAALSQWGGKAGLVPLSYRWPIASNFLHEWHDGWKAA
;
A
#
# COMPACT_ATOMS: atom_id res chain seq x y z
N MET A 1 -9.09 -31.56 -31.02
CA MET A 1 -9.34 -31.05 -29.65
C MET A 1 -8.05 -30.44 -29.12
N PRO A 2 -7.89 -29.11 -29.07
CA PRO A 2 -6.72 -28.52 -28.46
C PRO A 2 -6.96 -28.38 -26.96
N SER A 3 -6.17 -29.11 -26.18
CA SER A 3 -6.13 -29.03 -24.72
C SER A 3 -5.73 -27.62 -24.30
N LYS A 4 -6.67 -26.85 -23.71
CA LYS A 4 -6.37 -25.58 -23.05
C LYS A 4 -5.60 -25.90 -21.77
N LEU A 5 -4.28 -25.77 -21.82
CA LEU A 5 -3.46 -25.68 -20.62
C LEU A 5 -3.84 -24.39 -19.89
N SER A 6 -4.75 -24.51 -18.92
CA SER A 6 -4.99 -23.48 -17.91
C SER A 6 -3.79 -23.51 -16.96
N TRP A 7 -2.85 -22.59 -17.18
CA TRP A 7 -1.88 -22.21 -16.16
C TRP A 7 -2.66 -21.44 -15.09
N LEU A 8 -3.34 -22.18 -14.20
CA LEU A 8 -3.85 -21.66 -12.94
C LEU A 8 -2.62 -21.25 -12.14
N ASP A 9 -2.32 -19.95 -12.17
CA ASP A 9 -1.31 -19.34 -11.31
C ASP A 9 -1.72 -19.63 -9.86
N HIS A 10 -1.04 -20.61 -9.26
CA HIS A 10 -1.44 -21.24 -8.01
C HIS A 10 -1.14 -20.38 -6.78
N ASP A 11 -0.51 -19.21 -6.96
CA ASP A 11 -0.18 -18.31 -5.87
C ASP A 11 -0.98 -16.99 -6.00
N ALA A 12 -2.11 -16.94 -5.30
CA ALA A 12 -2.91 -15.72 -5.18
C ALA A 12 -2.09 -14.54 -4.66
N ALA A 13 -1.08 -14.80 -3.82
CA ALA A 13 -0.15 -13.78 -3.35
C ALA A 13 0.82 -13.34 -4.46
N ALA A 14 1.23 -14.22 -5.40
CA ALA A 14 2.05 -13.83 -6.56
C ALA A 14 1.30 -12.96 -7.56
N ALA A 15 0.04 -13.28 -7.84
CA ALA A 15 -0.83 -12.46 -8.69
C ALA A 15 -1.07 -11.07 -8.05
N GLN A 16 -1.29 -11.04 -6.74
CA GLN A 16 -1.48 -9.81 -5.98
C GLN A 16 -0.19 -8.97 -5.91
N ARG A 17 0.97 -9.61 -5.74
CA ARG A 17 2.30 -8.96 -5.81
C ARG A 17 2.55 -8.36 -7.19
N SER A 18 2.22 -9.07 -8.26
CA SER A 18 2.39 -8.57 -9.63
C SER A 18 1.56 -7.32 -9.90
N LEU A 19 0.32 -7.26 -9.38
CA LEU A 19 -0.53 -6.07 -9.47
C LEU A 19 0.02 -4.90 -8.65
N GLN A 20 0.56 -5.15 -7.45
CA GLN A 20 1.23 -4.12 -6.64
C GLN A 20 2.52 -3.59 -7.31
N ILE A 21 3.32 -4.48 -7.90
CA ILE A 21 4.54 -4.11 -8.65
C ILE A 21 4.19 -3.19 -9.82
N LEU A 22 3.14 -3.50 -10.58
CA LEU A 22 2.67 -2.64 -11.68
C LEU A 22 2.16 -1.27 -11.19
N SER A 23 1.61 -1.19 -9.96
CA SER A 23 1.23 0.11 -9.38
C SER A 23 2.41 1.03 -9.07
N TYR A 24 3.53 0.49 -8.61
CA TYR A 24 4.74 1.28 -8.33
C TYR A 24 5.36 1.94 -9.58
N PHE A 25 5.10 1.41 -10.77
CA PHE A 25 5.62 1.98 -12.01
C PHE A 25 4.86 3.21 -12.53
N GLU A 26 3.63 3.45 -12.05
CA GLU A 26 2.77 4.55 -12.55
C GLU A 26 2.79 5.81 -11.65
N GLU A 27 3.15 5.69 -10.37
CA GLU A 27 3.30 6.84 -9.48
C GLU A 27 4.66 7.54 -9.70
N ARG A 28 4.64 8.82 -10.08
CA ARG A 28 5.86 9.67 -10.20
C ARG A 28 6.67 9.71 -8.89
N GLU A 29 6.02 9.51 -7.75
CA GLU A 29 6.61 9.47 -6.41
C GLU A 29 7.20 8.10 -6.03
N ALA A 30 6.91 7.04 -6.79
CA ALA A 30 7.23 5.65 -6.43
C ALA A 30 8.26 4.96 -7.32
N ARG A 31 9.01 5.70 -8.14
CA ARG A 31 10.18 5.12 -8.81
C ARG A 31 11.24 4.79 -7.78
N ASP A 32 11.36 3.49 -7.50
CA ASP A 32 12.40 2.94 -6.67
C ASP A 32 13.74 2.95 -7.41
N GLU A 33 14.43 4.09 -7.37
CA GLU A 33 15.67 4.31 -8.12
C GLU A 33 16.85 3.48 -7.56
N LEU A 34 16.80 3.13 -6.27
CA LEU A 34 17.87 2.43 -5.54
C LEU A 34 17.44 1.06 -4.98
N GLY A 35 16.28 0.55 -5.34
CA GLY A 35 15.83 -0.80 -4.99
C GLY A 35 15.50 -0.99 -3.51
N ILE A 36 14.92 0.02 -2.86
CA ILE A 36 14.59 0.06 -1.42
C ILE A 36 13.10 -0.18 -1.12
N GLY A 37 12.26 -0.34 -2.14
CA GLY A 37 10.80 -0.46 -2.01
C GLY A 37 10.37 -1.57 -1.06
N GLY A 38 11.00 -2.75 -1.15
CA GLY A 38 10.69 -3.87 -0.26
C GLY A 38 10.92 -3.59 1.23
N ILE A 39 11.92 -2.75 1.57
CA ILE A 39 12.18 -2.33 2.95
C ILE A 39 11.08 -1.37 3.40
N ARG A 40 10.78 -0.35 2.59
CA ARG A 40 9.69 0.61 2.84
C ARG A 40 8.36 -0.11 3.06
N ASP A 41 8.04 -1.08 2.20
CA ASP A 41 6.77 -1.79 2.25
C ASP A 41 6.68 -2.76 3.43
N ALA A 42 7.80 -3.39 3.83
CA ALA A 42 7.85 -4.22 5.04
C ALA A 42 7.62 -3.40 6.33
N VAL A 43 8.08 -2.15 6.39
CA VAL A 43 7.75 -1.24 7.50
C VAL A 43 6.29 -0.81 7.41
N ALA A 44 5.83 -0.38 6.23
CA ALA A 44 4.45 0.09 6.03
C ALA A 44 3.39 -0.98 6.35
N ASP A 45 3.63 -2.25 6.00
CA ASP A 45 2.71 -3.35 6.28
C ASP A 45 2.63 -3.71 7.77
N GLN A 46 3.69 -3.43 8.55
CA GLN A 46 3.65 -3.62 10.01
C GLN A 46 2.91 -2.47 10.71
N LEU A 47 3.09 -1.23 10.24
CA LEU A 47 2.43 -0.06 10.83
C LEU A 47 0.94 0.03 10.41
N PHE A 48 0.67 -0.11 9.12
CA PHE A 48 -0.64 0.13 8.50
C PHE A 48 -1.04 -1.01 7.57
N PRO A 49 -1.20 -2.23 8.10
CA PRO A 49 -1.47 -3.43 7.31
C PRO A 49 -2.72 -3.27 6.44
N GLY A 50 -2.64 -3.75 5.20
CA GLY A 50 -3.74 -3.68 4.25
C GLY A 50 -3.95 -2.31 3.60
N THR A 51 -3.17 -1.28 3.92
CA THR A 51 -3.21 0.01 3.21
C THR A 51 -2.31 0.01 1.97
N SER A 52 -2.60 0.84 0.97
CA SER A 52 -1.76 1.02 -0.23
C SER A 52 -1.85 2.45 -0.77
N THR A 53 -0.80 2.94 -1.42
CA THR A 53 -0.72 4.33 -1.96
C THR A 53 -1.74 4.60 -3.06
N ILE A 54 -2.15 3.56 -3.79
CA ILE A 54 -3.17 3.64 -4.85
C ILE A 54 -4.61 3.70 -4.32
N GLN A 55 -4.81 3.61 -3.00
CA GLN A 55 -6.12 3.74 -2.40
C GLN A 55 -6.47 5.20 -2.20
N THR A 56 -7.77 5.49 -2.21
CA THR A 56 -8.28 6.86 -2.21
C THR A 56 -9.23 7.15 -1.08
N ARG A 57 -10.17 6.24 -0.79
CA ARG A 57 -11.27 6.43 0.18
C ARG A 57 -11.55 5.12 0.90
N LEU A 58 -11.75 5.18 2.20
CA LEU A 58 -11.92 4.00 3.04
C LEU A 58 -13.18 3.22 2.68
N ARG A 59 -14.30 3.91 2.36
CA ARG A 59 -15.60 3.24 2.13
C ARG A 59 -15.65 2.29 0.92
N TYR A 60 -14.66 2.34 0.02
CA TYR A 60 -14.54 1.34 -1.06
C TYR A 60 -14.40 -0.10 -0.55
N VAL A 61 -13.93 -0.31 0.69
CA VAL A 61 -13.89 -1.64 1.32
C VAL A 61 -15.28 -2.24 1.60
N PHE A 62 -16.32 -1.41 1.58
CA PHE A 62 -17.71 -1.88 1.65
C PHE A 62 -18.31 -2.07 0.26
N PHE A 63 -18.05 -1.12 -0.65
CA PHE A 63 -18.65 -1.14 -1.98
C PHE A 63 -18.28 -2.39 -2.79
N VAL A 64 -17.00 -2.77 -2.81
CA VAL A 64 -16.53 -3.91 -3.60
C VAL A 64 -17.22 -5.21 -3.16
N PRO A 65 -17.20 -5.60 -1.87
CA PRO A 65 -17.96 -6.76 -1.40
C PRO A 65 -19.46 -6.65 -1.66
N TRP A 66 -20.08 -5.48 -1.48
CA TRP A 66 -21.52 -5.31 -1.70
C TRP A 66 -21.95 -5.56 -3.14
N LEU A 67 -21.17 -5.05 -4.11
CA LEU A 67 -21.41 -5.32 -5.53
C LEU A 67 -21.26 -6.81 -5.83
N PHE A 68 -20.21 -7.45 -5.30
CA PHE A 68 -19.95 -8.85 -5.60
C PHE A 68 -20.97 -9.77 -4.91
N ASP A 69 -21.43 -9.44 -3.70
CA ASP A 69 -22.53 -10.12 -3.02
C ASP A 69 -23.86 -9.99 -3.80
N GLN A 70 -24.16 -8.83 -4.40
CA GLN A 70 -25.33 -8.67 -5.28
C GLN A 70 -25.26 -9.56 -6.52
N LEU A 71 -24.08 -9.68 -7.15
CA LEU A 71 -23.87 -10.58 -8.30
C LEU A 71 -24.02 -12.05 -7.91
N GLU A 72 -23.49 -12.42 -6.74
CA GLU A 72 -23.67 -13.77 -6.22
C GLU A 72 -25.12 -14.10 -5.87
N ALA A 73 -25.87 -13.14 -5.32
CA ALA A 73 -27.31 -13.29 -5.04
C ALA A 73 -28.12 -13.52 -6.34
N LYS A 74 -27.69 -12.93 -7.45
CA LYS A 74 -28.26 -13.15 -8.80
C LYS A 74 -27.79 -14.46 -9.46
N SER A 75 -26.92 -15.23 -8.80
CA SER A 75 -26.30 -16.44 -9.37
C SER A 75 -25.61 -16.19 -10.72
N THR A 76 -24.91 -15.05 -10.84
CA THR A 76 -24.17 -14.70 -12.07
C THR A 76 -23.13 -15.77 -12.40
N ALA A 77 -23.23 -16.39 -13.58
CA ALA A 77 -22.35 -17.46 -14.01
C ALA A 77 -20.86 -17.04 -13.99
N SER A 78 -19.97 -17.98 -13.69
CA SER A 78 -18.52 -17.72 -13.61
C SER A 78 -17.94 -17.08 -14.89
N SER A 79 -18.44 -17.49 -16.06
CA SER A 79 -18.03 -16.95 -17.37
C SER A 79 -18.36 -15.47 -17.55
N ASN A 80 -19.46 -15.01 -16.94
CA ASN A 80 -19.99 -13.65 -17.11
C ASN A 80 -19.64 -12.75 -15.92
N PHE A 81 -19.08 -13.32 -14.84
CA PHE A 81 -18.79 -12.60 -13.61
C PHE A 81 -17.82 -11.42 -13.84
N PRO A 82 -16.72 -11.54 -14.61
CA PRO A 82 -15.81 -10.42 -14.83
C PRO A 82 -16.48 -9.20 -15.47
N ASP A 83 -17.28 -9.42 -16.52
CA ASP A 83 -17.98 -8.33 -17.22
C ASP A 83 -19.10 -7.73 -16.35
N ALA A 84 -19.84 -8.57 -15.64
CA ALA A 84 -20.88 -8.13 -14.71
C ALA A 84 -20.31 -7.34 -13.51
N ALA A 85 -19.11 -7.71 -13.03
CA ALA A 85 -18.38 -6.99 -12.00
C ALA A 85 -17.98 -5.60 -12.48
N ARG A 86 -17.35 -5.51 -13.67
CA ARG A 86 -16.96 -4.24 -14.28
C ARG A 86 -18.16 -3.32 -14.50
N GLU A 87 -19.26 -3.85 -15.01
CA GLU A 87 -20.49 -3.06 -15.21
C GLU A 87 -21.09 -2.58 -13.89
N SER A 88 -21.04 -3.40 -12.84
CA SER A 88 -21.53 -3.02 -11.51
C SER A 88 -20.67 -1.91 -10.88
N GLU A 89 -19.36 -1.93 -11.10
CA GLU A 89 -18.45 -0.87 -10.65
C GLU A 89 -18.62 0.42 -11.47
N ASN A 90 -18.90 0.33 -12.77
CA ASN A 90 -19.25 1.51 -13.59
C ASN A 90 -20.55 2.17 -13.08
N ARG A 91 -21.56 1.37 -12.70
CA ARG A 91 -22.79 1.89 -12.09
C ARG A 91 -22.55 2.54 -10.74
N LEU A 92 -21.66 1.97 -9.92
CA LEU A 92 -21.21 2.61 -8.67
C LEU A 92 -20.51 3.95 -8.95
N LEU A 93 -19.62 4.01 -9.95
CA LEU A 93 -18.95 5.25 -10.34
C LEU A 93 -19.97 6.34 -10.73
N ALA A 94 -20.96 5.99 -11.55
CA ALA A 94 -22.02 6.93 -11.94
C ALA A 94 -22.77 7.47 -10.70
N ALA A 95 -23.21 6.58 -9.80
CA ALA A 95 -23.89 6.98 -8.58
C ALA A 95 -23.01 7.84 -7.65
N LEU A 96 -21.71 7.54 -7.53
CA LEU A 96 -20.77 8.34 -6.74
C LEU A 96 -20.53 9.72 -7.37
N ILE A 97 -20.51 9.85 -8.70
CA ILE A 97 -20.41 11.15 -9.38
C ILE A 97 -21.66 12.00 -9.09
N GLU A 98 -22.84 11.39 -9.14
CA GLU A 98 -24.12 12.09 -8.87
C GLU A 98 -24.24 12.52 -7.40
N ASN A 99 -23.84 11.67 -6.45
CA ASN A 99 -24.03 11.91 -5.02
C ASN A 99 -22.88 12.66 -4.33
N THR A 100 -21.77 12.89 -5.02
CA THR A 100 -20.57 13.50 -4.45
C THR A 100 -20.26 14.81 -5.16
N LYS A 101 -19.98 15.88 -4.41
CA LYS A 101 -19.65 17.19 -5.00
C LYS A 101 -18.48 17.09 -5.98
N ALA A 102 -18.51 17.89 -7.04
CA ALA A 102 -17.46 17.91 -8.07
C ALA A 102 -16.05 18.16 -7.49
N ALA A 103 -15.96 18.98 -6.44
CA ALA A 103 -14.70 19.34 -5.77
C ALA A 103 -14.18 18.28 -4.78
N GLU A 104 -14.95 17.24 -4.45
CA GLU A 104 -14.52 16.21 -3.52
C GLU A 104 -13.60 15.20 -4.23
N PRO A 105 -12.31 15.07 -3.83
CA PRO A 105 -11.37 14.18 -4.49
C PRO A 105 -11.61 12.71 -4.10
N GLY A 106 -10.91 11.79 -4.75
CA GLY A 106 -10.82 10.38 -4.31
C GLY A 106 -11.88 9.43 -4.88
N VAL A 107 -12.82 9.89 -5.71
CA VAL A 107 -13.66 8.98 -6.51
C VAL A 107 -12.82 8.37 -7.63
N ILE A 108 -12.56 7.08 -7.52
CA ILE A 108 -11.78 6.31 -8.50
C ILE A 108 -12.52 6.31 -9.83
N GLY A 109 -11.89 6.88 -10.85
CA GLY A 109 -12.41 6.91 -12.22
C GLY A 109 -13.28 8.10 -12.60
N ARG A 110 -13.35 9.12 -11.75
CA ARG A 110 -14.05 10.38 -12.06
C ARG A 110 -13.60 11.01 -13.38
N GLU A 111 -12.30 11.06 -13.65
CA GLU A 111 -11.76 11.66 -14.88
C GLU A 111 -11.70 10.69 -16.06
N ALA A 112 -11.45 9.39 -15.80
CA ALA A 112 -11.25 8.39 -16.83
C ALA A 112 -12.56 7.73 -17.33
N GLY A 113 -13.65 7.80 -16.57
CA GLY A 113 -14.93 7.18 -16.90
C GLY A 113 -14.81 5.67 -17.18
N SER A 114 -15.48 5.17 -18.22
CA SER A 114 -15.48 3.74 -18.62
C SER A 114 -14.14 3.23 -19.16
N SER A 115 -13.22 4.15 -19.51
CA SER A 115 -11.84 3.83 -19.94
C SER A 115 -10.91 3.53 -18.77
N LEU A 116 -11.47 3.36 -17.56
CA LEU A 116 -10.72 3.13 -16.33
C LEU A 116 -9.73 1.98 -16.47
N LYS A 117 -8.45 2.29 -16.27
CA LYS A 117 -7.37 1.29 -16.28
C LYS A 117 -7.39 0.40 -15.03
N ARG A 118 -7.91 0.91 -13.90
CA ARG A 118 -7.91 0.22 -12.60
C ARG A 118 -9.24 0.34 -11.90
N LEU A 119 -9.89 -0.80 -11.72
CA LEU A 119 -11.17 -0.92 -11.05
C LEU A 119 -11.01 -0.89 -9.51
N PRO A 120 -12.00 -0.37 -8.75
CA PRO A 120 -11.96 -0.42 -7.29
C PRO A 120 -11.67 -1.82 -6.74
N SER A 121 -12.23 -2.88 -7.34
CA SER A 121 -12.00 -4.24 -6.88
C SER A 121 -10.52 -4.65 -6.93
N SER A 122 -9.75 -4.21 -7.93
CA SER A 122 -8.32 -4.56 -8.00
C SER A 122 -7.48 -3.77 -6.98
N VAL A 123 -7.89 -2.55 -6.66
CA VAL A 123 -7.22 -1.66 -5.70
C VAL A 123 -7.41 -2.16 -4.25
N TYR A 124 -8.62 -2.58 -3.89
CA TYR A 124 -8.96 -2.93 -2.50
C TYR A 124 -8.94 -4.44 -2.19
N TRP A 125 -8.76 -5.33 -3.18
CA TRP A 125 -8.79 -6.79 -2.94
C TRP A 125 -7.84 -7.25 -1.83
N ALA A 126 -6.60 -6.74 -1.85
CA ALA A 126 -5.58 -7.02 -0.86
C ALA A 126 -6.03 -6.64 0.57
N THR A 127 -6.61 -5.45 0.69
CA THR A 127 -7.14 -4.88 1.94
C THR A 127 -8.29 -5.70 2.49
N LEU A 128 -9.22 -6.13 1.63
CA LEU A 128 -10.35 -6.97 2.02
C LEU A 128 -9.90 -8.30 2.61
N GLY A 129 -8.83 -8.89 2.07
CA GLY A 129 -8.18 -10.06 2.65
C GLY A 129 -7.47 -9.72 3.96
N SER A 130 -6.61 -8.70 3.95
CA SER A 130 -5.81 -8.28 5.11
C SER A 130 -6.67 -7.96 6.34
N TRP A 131 -7.80 -7.28 6.18
CA TRP A 131 -8.71 -6.94 7.30
C TRP A 131 -9.72 -8.06 7.60
N GLY A 132 -9.59 -9.22 6.95
CA GLY A 132 -10.45 -10.40 7.13
C GLY A 132 -11.93 -10.17 6.82
N MET A 133 -12.23 -9.20 5.94
CA MET A 133 -13.58 -9.02 5.39
C MET A 133 -13.93 -10.12 4.40
N ARG A 134 -12.90 -10.72 3.82
CA ARG A 134 -12.95 -11.86 2.92
C ARG A 134 -12.44 -13.10 3.65
N LYS A 135 -13.25 -14.16 3.70
CA LYS A 135 -12.94 -15.41 4.43
C LYS A 135 -11.96 -16.34 3.70
N ALA A 136 -11.87 -16.23 2.37
CA ALA A 136 -11.06 -17.14 1.55
C ALA A 136 -9.89 -16.40 0.92
N ASP A 137 -8.70 -17.00 0.99
CA ASP A 137 -7.47 -16.52 0.35
C ASP A 137 -7.43 -16.90 -1.14
N SER A 138 -8.22 -16.20 -1.94
CA SER A 138 -8.23 -16.34 -3.40
C SER A 138 -7.69 -15.10 -4.13
N SER A 139 -7.26 -15.23 -5.37
CA SER A 139 -7.17 -14.05 -6.24
C SER A 139 -8.58 -13.61 -6.68
N ILE A 140 -8.71 -12.38 -7.18
CA ILE A 140 -9.98 -11.91 -7.73
C ILE A 140 -10.44 -12.77 -8.92
N GLN A 141 -9.51 -13.24 -9.75
CA GLN A 141 -9.81 -14.11 -10.89
C GLN A 141 -10.27 -15.50 -10.41
N GLN A 142 -9.63 -16.05 -9.38
CA GLN A 142 -10.07 -17.31 -8.77
C GLN A 142 -11.46 -17.15 -8.13
N TYR A 143 -11.74 -15.99 -7.50
CA TYR A 143 -13.07 -15.68 -7.00
C TYR A 143 -14.10 -15.69 -8.13
N PHE A 144 -13.83 -15.10 -9.29
CA PHE A 144 -14.75 -15.18 -10.43
C PHE A 144 -14.91 -16.61 -10.97
N ALA A 145 -13.80 -17.32 -11.18
CA ALA A 145 -13.80 -18.68 -11.74
C ALA A 145 -14.56 -19.69 -10.86
N LEU A 146 -14.56 -19.50 -9.54
CA LEU A 146 -15.22 -20.40 -8.59
C LEU A 146 -16.69 -20.05 -8.31
N ALA A 147 -17.28 -19.08 -9.00
CA ALA A 147 -18.65 -18.61 -8.74
C ALA A 147 -19.69 -19.73 -8.80
N ASP A 148 -19.70 -20.52 -9.89
CA ASP A 148 -20.68 -21.60 -10.10
C ASP A 148 -20.59 -22.67 -9.01
N ARG A 149 -19.37 -23.06 -8.64
CA ARG A 149 -19.10 -23.99 -7.53
C ARG A 149 -19.64 -23.46 -6.20
N ARG A 150 -19.50 -22.15 -5.93
CA ARG A 150 -20.05 -21.53 -4.71
C ARG A 150 -21.58 -21.56 -4.70
N TYR A 151 -22.24 -21.47 -5.85
CA TYR A 151 -23.70 -21.57 -5.93
C TYR A 151 -24.18 -23.00 -5.68
N GLU A 152 -23.48 -23.99 -6.22
CA GLU A 152 -23.77 -25.42 -5.99
C GLU A 152 -23.64 -25.77 -4.51
N LEU A 153 -22.56 -25.36 -3.86
CA LEU A 153 -22.34 -25.59 -2.43
C LEU A 153 -23.45 -24.96 -1.56
N ARG A 154 -23.82 -23.70 -1.86
CA ARG A 154 -24.93 -23.02 -1.17
C ARG A 154 -26.26 -23.73 -1.38
N ARG A 155 -26.54 -24.23 -2.59
CA ARG A 155 -27.76 -24.98 -2.91
C ARG A 155 -27.82 -26.31 -2.16
N GLN A 156 -26.71 -27.04 -2.11
CA GLN A 156 -26.60 -28.30 -1.39
C GLN A 156 -26.82 -28.11 0.13
N GLN A 157 -26.32 -27.01 0.69
CA GLN A 157 -26.52 -26.70 2.11
C GLN A 157 -27.96 -26.33 2.45
N ARG A 158 -28.62 -25.50 1.63
CA ARG A 158 -30.05 -25.21 1.82
C ARG A 158 -30.88 -26.49 1.87
N ARG A 159 -30.54 -27.49 1.05
CA ARG A 159 -31.20 -28.81 1.05
C ARG A 159 -30.87 -29.68 2.27
N ARG A 160 -29.73 -29.47 2.95
CA ARG A 160 -29.33 -30.21 4.16
C ARG A 160 -29.90 -29.60 5.44
N HIS A 161 -30.13 -28.28 5.45
CA HIS A 161 -30.65 -27.55 6.61
C HIS A 161 -32.14 -27.81 6.90
N ASP A 162 -32.85 -28.52 6.03
CA ASP A 162 -34.22 -29.02 6.26
C ASP A 162 -34.25 -30.26 7.19
N GLY A 163 -33.11 -30.72 7.75
CA GLY A 163 -33.03 -31.99 8.48
C GLY A 163 -32.23 -32.06 9.79
N ASP A 164 -31.28 -31.17 10.07
CA ASP A 164 -30.64 -31.05 11.41
C ASP A 164 -29.66 -29.86 11.43
N ALA A 165 -29.68 -29.08 12.52
CA ALA A 165 -28.89 -27.87 12.67
C ALA A 165 -27.51 -28.15 13.28
N HIS A 166 -26.46 -28.03 12.48
CA HIS A 166 -25.09 -27.84 12.99
C HIS A 166 -24.46 -26.59 12.37
N ASP A 167 -24.17 -25.62 13.23
CA ASP A 167 -23.41 -24.41 12.95
C ASP A 167 -21.92 -24.78 12.76
N GLY A 168 -21.57 -25.11 11.52
CA GLY A 168 -20.19 -25.21 11.07
C GLY A 168 -19.93 -24.10 10.06
N ASP A 169 -18.76 -23.45 10.15
CA ASP A 169 -18.30 -22.28 9.37
C ASP A 169 -18.22 -22.48 7.83
N ALA A 170 -18.81 -23.55 7.32
CA ALA A 170 -18.82 -23.97 5.93
C ALA A 170 -19.88 -23.28 5.07
N THR A 171 -20.44 -22.13 5.44
CA THR A 171 -21.60 -21.47 4.76
C THR A 171 -21.45 -21.15 3.25
N GLY A 172 -20.27 -21.37 2.66
CA GLY A 172 -19.95 -21.03 1.27
C GLY A 172 -19.95 -19.52 0.98
N ARG A 173 -20.16 -18.68 2.00
CA ARG A 173 -20.12 -17.22 1.91
C ARG A 173 -18.67 -16.75 1.98
N VAL A 174 -18.26 -16.01 0.96
CA VAL A 174 -16.90 -15.44 0.88
C VAL A 174 -16.75 -14.18 1.74
N TRP A 175 -17.85 -13.45 1.93
CA TRP A 175 -17.88 -12.19 2.68
C TRP A 175 -18.31 -12.40 4.13
N HIS A 176 -17.79 -11.56 5.03
CA HIS A 176 -18.24 -11.52 6.41
C HIS A 176 -19.75 -11.21 6.50
N ALA A 177 -20.48 -11.94 7.36
CA ALA A 177 -21.95 -11.85 7.42
C ALA A 177 -22.44 -10.45 7.80
N GLN A 178 -21.77 -9.79 8.76
CA GLN A 178 -22.08 -8.41 9.15
C GLN A 178 -21.86 -7.42 8.01
N LEU A 179 -20.83 -7.62 7.18
CA LEU A 179 -20.58 -6.75 6.03
C LEU A 179 -21.77 -6.74 5.07
N ALA A 180 -22.34 -7.91 4.78
CA ALA A 180 -23.51 -8.03 3.92
C ALA A 180 -24.76 -7.36 4.52
N ARG A 181 -24.90 -7.36 5.85
CA ARG A 181 -26.01 -6.70 6.57
C ARG A 181 -25.91 -5.17 6.58
N LEU A 182 -24.70 -4.63 6.51
CA LEU A 182 -24.46 -3.18 6.49
C LEU A 182 -24.79 -2.52 5.14
N ARG A 183 -25.08 -3.32 4.10
CA ARG A 183 -25.40 -2.78 2.77
C ARG A 183 -26.72 -2.00 2.81
N PRO A 184 -26.75 -0.73 2.37
CA PRO A 184 -28.00 0.01 2.21
C PRO A 184 -28.91 -0.65 1.15
N ASP A 185 -30.23 -0.61 1.37
CA ASP A 185 -31.20 -1.24 0.46
C ASP A 185 -31.14 -0.66 -0.96
N ASP A 186 -30.93 0.66 -1.09
CA ASP A 186 -30.86 1.35 -2.38
C ASP A 186 -29.45 1.37 -3.01
N PHE A 187 -28.53 0.56 -2.49
CA PHE A 187 -27.18 0.46 -3.06
C PHE A 187 -27.21 -0.16 -4.49
N PRO A 188 -26.53 0.44 -5.49
CA PRO A 188 -25.54 1.50 -5.39
C PRO A 188 -26.06 2.94 -5.57
N ARG A 189 -27.35 3.17 -5.83
CA ARG A 189 -27.90 4.51 -6.14
C ARG A 189 -27.67 5.53 -5.04
N CYS A 190 -27.71 5.11 -3.77
CA CYS A 190 -27.48 5.99 -2.62
C CYS A 190 -26.00 6.05 -2.16
N ALA A 191 -25.05 5.54 -2.93
CA ALA A 191 -23.65 5.45 -2.51
C ALA A 191 -23.03 6.85 -2.32
N THR A 192 -22.40 7.07 -1.16
CA THR A 192 -21.65 8.29 -0.80
C THR A 192 -20.30 7.89 -0.19
N LEU A 193 -19.30 8.75 -0.12
CA LEU A 193 -17.99 8.38 0.46
C LEU A 193 -17.97 8.37 1.99
N LYS A 194 -18.99 8.91 2.66
CA LYS A 194 -19.06 9.03 4.12
C LYS A 194 -19.44 7.70 4.79
N LEU A 195 -18.68 7.29 5.79
CA LEU A 195 -19.00 6.10 6.58
C LEU A 195 -20.16 6.35 7.54
N SER A 196 -20.93 5.30 7.83
CA SER A 196 -21.88 5.30 8.94
C SER A 196 -21.21 4.87 10.25
N ARG A 197 -21.88 5.12 11.39
CA ARG A 197 -21.46 4.63 12.71
C ARG A 197 -21.24 3.11 12.73
N SER A 198 -22.22 2.36 12.22
CA SER A 198 -22.17 0.91 12.16
C SER A 198 -21.06 0.35 11.25
N GLU A 199 -20.72 1.08 10.17
CA GLU A 199 -19.58 0.75 9.32
C GLU A 199 -18.26 0.99 10.04
N ALA A 200 -18.12 2.10 10.76
CA ALA A 200 -16.92 2.42 11.54
C ALA A 200 -16.70 1.42 12.69
N GLU A 201 -17.77 1.01 13.39
CA GLU A 201 -17.73 -0.05 14.41
C GLU A 201 -17.24 -1.37 13.83
N PHE A 202 -17.81 -1.79 12.69
CA PHE A 202 -17.37 -3.00 12.01
C PHE A 202 -15.88 -2.93 11.63
N LEU A 203 -15.41 -1.80 11.10
CA LEU A 203 -13.99 -1.62 10.77
C LEU A 203 -13.08 -1.74 11.99
N LEU A 204 -13.46 -1.11 13.11
CA LEU A 204 -12.69 -1.17 14.34
C LEU A 204 -12.57 -2.63 14.82
N ASP A 205 -13.67 -3.38 14.81
CA ASP A 205 -13.67 -4.81 15.17
C ASP A 205 -12.78 -5.63 14.23
N ARG A 206 -12.84 -5.36 12.92
CA ARG A 206 -11.99 -6.04 11.93
C ARG A 206 -10.51 -5.74 12.14
N TRP A 207 -10.13 -4.50 12.40
CA TRP A 207 -8.73 -4.11 12.64
C TRP A 207 -8.20 -4.71 13.95
N LYS A 208 -8.98 -4.63 15.03
CA LYS A 208 -8.66 -5.28 16.32
C LYS A 208 -8.40 -6.77 16.18
N LEU A 209 -9.24 -7.48 15.41
CA LEU A 209 -9.12 -8.93 15.23
C LEU A 209 -7.98 -9.31 14.29
N ALA A 210 -7.84 -8.62 13.16
CA ALA A 210 -6.88 -8.99 12.12
C ALA A 210 -5.46 -8.52 12.42
N HIS A 211 -5.32 -7.33 13.03
CA HIS A 211 -4.03 -6.67 13.23
C HIS A 211 -3.92 -6.01 14.62
N PRO A 212 -4.05 -6.77 15.72
CA PRO A 212 -4.11 -6.22 17.07
C PRO A 212 -2.86 -5.42 17.47
N GLU A 213 -1.70 -5.78 16.93
CA GLU A 213 -0.41 -5.16 17.26
C GLU A 213 -0.02 -3.99 16.34
N SER A 214 -0.83 -3.70 15.31
CA SER A 214 -0.52 -2.65 14.34
C SER A 214 -0.79 -1.25 14.89
N LEU A 215 -0.07 -0.26 14.35
CA LEU A 215 -0.31 1.13 14.70
C LEU A 215 -1.67 1.63 14.21
N LEU A 216 -2.16 1.12 13.07
CA LEU A 216 -3.51 1.40 12.58
C LEU A 216 -4.58 1.06 13.64
N SER A 217 -4.53 -0.14 14.20
CA SER A 217 -5.48 -0.60 15.22
C SER A 217 -5.34 0.21 16.51
N TRP A 218 -4.10 0.46 16.95
CA TRP A 218 -3.86 1.27 18.14
C TRP A 218 -4.44 2.68 18.01
N LEU A 219 -4.20 3.35 16.87
CA LEU A 219 -4.70 4.70 16.62
C LEU A 219 -6.24 4.74 16.54
N ALA A 220 -6.86 3.75 15.88
CA ALA A 220 -8.32 3.67 15.82
C ALA A 220 -8.93 3.46 17.22
N ILE A 221 -8.32 2.63 18.07
CA ILE A 221 -8.75 2.46 19.47
C ILE A 221 -8.60 3.76 20.25
N ASP A 222 -7.47 4.43 20.13
CA ASP A 222 -7.18 5.67 20.83
C ASP A 222 -8.20 6.77 20.47
N LEU A 223 -8.50 6.91 19.19
CA LEU A 223 -9.53 7.84 18.70
C LEU A 223 -10.93 7.44 19.18
N ALA A 224 -11.26 6.15 19.24
CA ALA A 224 -12.54 5.68 19.79
C ALA A 224 -12.72 6.07 21.27
N GLU A 225 -11.62 6.11 22.02
CA GLU A 225 -11.57 6.45 23.45
C GLU A 225 -11.51 7.98 23.71
N GLY A 226 -11.63 8.80 22.66
CA GLY A 226 -11.63 10.26 22.77
C GLY A 226 -10.27 10.92 22.53
N GLY A 227 -9.30 10.18 21.98
CA GLY A 227 -8.04 10.72 21.49
C GLY A 227 -8.23 11.79 20.42
N ALA A 228 -7.25 12.68 20.30
CA ALA A 228 -7.23 13.70 19.26
C ALA A 228 -6.80 13.10 17.91
N MET A 229 -7.41 13.61 16.83
CA MET A 229 -6.98 13.29 15.47
C MET A 229 -5.52 13.72 15.27
N PRO A 230 -4.67 12.89 14.64
CA PRO A 230 -3.25 13.19 14.59
C PRO A 230 -2.94 14.26 13.55
N GLU A 231 -2.35 15.35 14.03
CA GLU A 231 -1.74 16.40 13.22
C GLU A 231 -0.23 16.13 13.13
N ALA A 232 0.17 15.31 12.15
CA ALA A 232 1.57 15.02 11.89
C ALA A 232 1.79 14.70 10.41
N GLU A 233 2.79 15.34 9.79
CA GLU A 233 3.17 15.04 8.40
C GLU A 233 3.91 13.70 8.30
N ARG A 234 4.69 13.36 9.33
CA ARG A 234 5.40 12.08 9.46
C ARG A 234 4.99 11.32 10.70
N ILE A 235 5.05 9.99 10.61
CA ILE A 235 4.64 9.12 11.71
C ILE A 235 5.52 9.25 12.97
N TRP A 236 6.81 9.59 12.81
CA TRP A 236 7.72 9.85 13.93
C TRP A 236 7.52 11.21 14.61
N GLU A 237 6.73 12.11 14.01
CA GLU A 237 6.36 13.42 14.59
C GLU A 237 5.04 13.35 15.35
N HIS A 238 4.39 12.19 15.38
CA HIS A 238 3.09 12.03 16.02
C HIS A 238 3.16 12.44 17.51
N PRO A 239 2.22 13.30 17.99
CA PRO A 239 2.29 13.87 19.35
C PRO A 239 2.28 12.80 20.44
N ARG A 240 1.62 11.67 20.17
CA ARG A 240 1.56 10.51 21.07
C ARG A 240 2.58 9.41 20.81
N LYS A 241 3.68 9.70 20.07
CA LYS A 241 4.76 8.73 19.78
C LYS A 241 5.19 7.95 21.03
N GLY A 242 5.33 8.63 22.18
CA GLY A 242 5.77 8.01 23.43
C GLY A 242 4.76 7.02 24.05
N ALA A 243 3.49 7.06 23.64
CA ALA A 243 2.43 6.18 24.13
C ALA A 243 2.22 4.93 23.26
N PHE A 244 2.87 4.85 22.09
CA PHE A 244 2.74 3.69 21.21
C PHE A 244 3.32 2.42 21.85
N PRO A 245 2.92 1.21 21.43
CA PRO A 245 3.57 -0.02 21.87
C PRO A 245 5.07 0.01 21.59
N GLN A 246 5.89 -0.49 22.52
CA GLN A 246 7.36 -0.44 22.41
C GLN A 246 7.89 -1.01 21.06
N PRO A 247 7.40 -2.15 20.54
CA PRO A 247 7.85 -2.65 19.23
C PRO A 247 7.60 -1.66 18.08
N ILE A 248 6.48 -0.95 18.12
CA ILE A 248 6.11 0.06 17.12
C ILE A 248 6.97 1.32 17.25
N GLN A 249 7.27 1.77 18.48
CA GLN A 249 8.17 2.90 18.69
C GLN A 249 9.56 2.64 18.09
N VAL A 250 10.11 1.45 18.35
CA VAL A 250 11.42 1.04 17.81
C VAL A 250 11.36 0.98 16.28
N LEU A 251 10.31 0.42 15.70
CA LEU A 251 10.14 0.33 14.24
C LEU A 251 10.02 1.72 13.59
N ILE A 252 9.32 2.66 14.22
CA ILE A 252 9.21 4.05 13.73
C ILE A 252 10.56 4.74 13.77
N GLU A 253 11.35 4.51 14.81
CA GLU A 253 12.69 5.09 14.93
C GLU A 253 13.64 4.52 13.86
N ASP A 254 13.58 3.20 13.61
CA ASP A 254 14.30 2.59 12.50
C ASP A 254 13.87 3.17 11.15
N ALA A 255 12.55 3.38 10.95
CA ALA A 255 12.01 3.97 9.74
C ALA A 255 12.50 5.41 9.52
N ARG A 256 12.62 6.20 10.59
CA ARG A 256 13.19 7.55 10.56
C ARG A 256 14.66 7.53 10.15
N CYS A 257 15.47 6.67 10.77
CA CYS A 257 16.89 6.51 10.42
C CYS A 257 17.07 6.03 8.99
N PHE A 258 16.25 5.08 8.53
CA PHE A 258 16.30 4.57 7.17
C PHE A 258 15.94 5.65 6.13
N ASP A 259 14.89 6.44 6.39
CA ASP A 259 14.50 7.56 5.53
C ASP A 259 15.63 8.59 5.40
N ALA A 260 16.19 9.03 6.55
CA ALA A 260 17.33 9.95 6.59
C ALA A 260 18.52 9.38 5.81
N LEU A 261 18.88 8.11 6.02
CA LEU A 261 20.02 7.50 5.34
C LEU A 261 19.84 7.43 3.82
N ILE A 262 18.66 7.02 3.35
CA ILE A 262 18.38 6.88 1.92
C ILE A 262 18.23 8.23 1.24
N HIS A 263 17.74 9.26 1.95
CA HIS A 263 17.71 10.62 1.42
C HIS A 263 19.12 11.09 0.98
N GLY A 264 20.14 10.83 1.78
CA GLY A 264 21.53 11.11 1.42
C GLY A 264 22.02 10.36 0.17
N ALA A 265 21.66 9.07 0.03
CA ALA A 265 22.00 8.30 -1.16
C ALA A 265 21.33 8.88 -2.41
N ALA A 266 20.08 9.32 -2.29
CA ALA A 266 19.34 9.95 -3.38
C ALA A 266 19.95 11.33 -3.75
N LEU A 267 20.37 12.13 -2.77
CA LEU A 267 21.09 13.39 -3.03
C LEU A 267 22.39 13.14 -3.80
N LEU A 268 23.21 12.19 -3.36
CA LEU A 268 24.45 11.82 -4.06
C LEU A 268 24.18 11.24 -5.46
N TYR A 269 23.09 10.49 -5.64
CA TYR A 269 22.68 9.99 -6.94
C TYR A 269 22.38 11.15 -7.91
N ASN A 270 21.55 12.11 -7.49
CA ASN A 270 21.17 13.23 -8.34
C ASN A 270 22.32 14.22 -8.58
N LEU A 271 23.24 14.39 -7.61
CA LEU A 271 24.50 15.11 -7.82
C LEU A 271 25.29 14.50 -8.99
N GLN A 272 25.53 13.19 -8.96
CA GLN A 272 26.30 12.53 -10.02
C GLN A 272 25.60 12.58 -11.39
N LEU A 273 24.26 12.54 -11.42
CA LEU A 273 23.52 12.71 -12.68
C LEU A 273 23.58 14.15 -13.19
N ALA A 274 23.51 15.15 -12.30
CA ALA A 274 23.63 16.56 -12.68
C ALA A 274 24.99 16.85 -13.32
N GLU A 275 26.07 16.34 -12.72
CA GLU A 275 27.42 16.44 -13.27
C GLU A 275 27.55 15.70 -14.61
N LEU A 276 26.98 14.50 -14.73
CA LEU A 276 27.03 13.71 -15.98
C LEU A 276 26.24 14.36 -17.12
N ASP A 277 25.12 15.01 -16.83
CA ASP A 277 24.32 15.78 -17.79
C ASP A 277 24.80 17.23 -17.93
N THR A 278 25.94 17.59 -17.33
CA THR A 278 26.58 18.93 -17.38
C THR A 278 25.68 20.09 -16.90
N ARG A 279 24.77 19.82 -15.95
CA ARG A 279 23.91 20.84 -15.33
C ARG A 279 24.58 21.42 -14.07
N ILE A 280 25.43 22.42 -14.28
CA ILE A 280 26.29 23.00 -13.24
C ILE A 280 25.48 23.51 -12.05
N ASP A 281 24.49 24.38 -12.28
CA ASP A 281 23.65 24.96 -11.21
C ASP A 281 22.97 23.90 -10.35
N LEU A 282 22.49 22.82 -10.99
CA LEU A 282 21.82 21.72 -10.32
C LEU A 282 22.81 20.85 -9.52
N ALA A 283 24.04 20.68 -10.01
CA ALA A 283 25.08 19.98 -9.28
C ALA A 283 25.49 20.77 -8.02
N GLU A 284 25.62 22.09 -8.11
CA GLU A 284 25.88 22.96 -6.95
C GLU A 284 24.75 22.89 -5.92
N GLU A 285 23.48 22.92 -6.37
CA GLU A 285 22.32 22.75 -5.49
C GLU A 285 22.39 21.40 -4.73
N TYR A 286 22.64 20.30 -5.44
CA TYR A 286 22.71 18.99 -4.80
C TYR A 286 23.90 18.84 -3.86
N LYS A 287 25.03 19.47 -4.17
CA LYS A 287 26.18 19.50 -3.27
C LYS A 287 25.83 20.19 -1.95
N ALA A 288 25.25 21.39 -2.01
CA ALA A 288 24.84 22.14 -0.83
C ALA A 288 23.79 21.37 0.01
N ARG A 289 22.83 20.72 -0.64
CA ARG A 289 21.83 19.89 0.05
C ARG A 289 22.44 18.66 0.71
N LEU A 290 23.44 18.04 0.09
CA LEU A 290 24.14 16.88 0.65
C LEU A 290 24.99 17.27 1.88
N GLU A 291 25.64 18.43 1.85
CA GLU A 291 26.35 19.00 3.01
C GLU A 291 25.38 19.28 4.16
N SER A 292 24.24 19.94 3.86
CA SER A 292 23.19 20.17 4.86
C SER A 292 22.72 18.87 5.50
N TRP A 293 22.36 17.87 4.68
CA TRP A 293 21.94 16.55 5.15
C TRP A 293 22.99 15.85 6.02
N ALA A 294 24.26 15.91 5.64
CA ALA A 294 25.34 15.29 6.40
C ALA A 294 25.53 15.94 7.79
N SER A 295 25.26 17.23 7.91
CA SER A 295 25.34 17.97 9.18
C SER A 295 24.12 17.79 10.08
N SER A 296 22.91 17.65 9.52
CA SER A 296 21.66 17.56 10.29
C SER A 296 21.24 16.11 10.53
N ASP A 297 20.96 15.39 9.45
CA ASP A 297 20.12 14.19 9.48
C ASP A 297 20.95 12.92 9.70
N LEU A 298 22.18 12.89 9.18
CA LEU A 298 23.09 11.75 9.31
C LEU A 298 23.39 11.40 10.78
N SER A 299 23.34 12.40 11.67
CA SER A 299 23.54 12.21 13.11
C SER A 299 22.55 11.22 13.73
N ALA A 300 21.31 11.16 13.21
CA ALA A 300 20.29 10.20 13.64
C ALA A 300 20.72 8.75 13.39
N CYS A 301 21.52 8.52 12.36
CA CYS A 301 21.98 7.19 11.96
C CYS A 301 23.21 6.70 12.74
N ALA A 302 23.88 7.56 13.52
CA ALA A 302 25.14 7.22 14.18
C ALA A 302 25.00 6.13 15.24
N ALA A 303 23.90 6.14 16.00
CA ALA A 303 23.57 5.13 17.01
C ALA A 303 22.67 4.02 16.46
N TRP A 304 22.37 4.04 15.15
CA TRP A 304 21.38 3.15 14.56
C TRP A 304 21.91 1.72 14.45
N LYS A 305 21.23 0.80 15.12
CA LYS A 305 21.57 -0.63 15.13
C LYS A 305 20.96 -1.33 13.92
N LEU A 306 21.61 -1.19 12.78
CA LEU A 306 21.13 -1.73 11.50
C LEU A 306 20.93 -3.25 11.52
N ASP A 307 21.72 -4.01 12.29
CA ASP A 307 21.52 -5.46 12.46
C ASP A 307 20.19 -5.80 13.11
N GLU A 308 19.80 -5.07 14.16
CA GLU A 308 18.52 -5.26 14.82
C GLU A 308 17.35 -4.87 13.90
N PHE A 309 17.51 -3.83 13.08
CA PHE A 309 16.52 -3.43 12.08
C PHE A 309 16.20 -4.58 11.10
N TRP A 310 17.22 -5.27 10.59
CA TRP A 310 16.99 -6.39 9.66
C TRP A 310 16.16 -7.51 10.28
N THR A 311 16.34 -7.81 11.58
CA THR A 311 15.50 -8.81 12.26
C THR A 311 14.02 -8.43 12.33
N ARG A 312 13.70 -7.13 12.23
CA ARG A 312 12.32 -6.61 12.27
C ARG A 312 11.66 -6.53 10.90
N VAL A 313 12.41 -6.43 9.80
CA VAL A 313 11.84 -6.24 8.45
C VAL A 313 12.03 -7.43 7.52
N VAL A 314 13.08 -8.25 7.70
CA VAL A 314 13.33 -9.41 6.84
C VAL A 314 12.31 -10.51 7.16
N GLY A 315 11.73 -11.10 6.12
CA GLY A 315 10.71 -12.16 6.25
C GLY A 315 9.30 -11.64 6.58
N LYS A 316 9.09 -10.33 6.65
CA LYS A 316 7.78 -9.71 6.90
C LYS A 316 7.08 -9.33 5.60
N GLY A 317 6.75 -10.34 4.78
CA GLY A 317 5.90 -10.19 3.59
C GLY A 317 6.59 -9.75 2.30
N HIS A 318 7.62 -8.90 2.37
CA HIS A 318 8.36 -8.42 1.19
C HIS A 318 9.75 -9.04 1.08
N SER A 319 10.17 -9.30 -0.17
CA SER A 319 11.51 -9.82 -0.44
C SER A 319 12.54 -8.71 -0.34
N ILE A 320 13.42 -8.80 0.66
CA ILE A 320 14.56 -7.91 0.84
C ILE A 320 15.82 -8.71 0.51
N THR A 321 16.37 -8.47 -0.67
CA THR A 321 17.52 -9.23 -1.18
C THR A 321 18.80 -8.90 -0.41
N ASP A 322 19.71 -9.87 -0.29
CA ASP A 322 21.03 -9.68 0.33
C ASP A 322 21.85 -8.57 -0.34
N LYS A 323 21.66 -8.35 -1.65
CA LYS A 323 22.26 -7.22 -2.37
C LYS A 323 21.79 -5.87 -1.83
N THR A 324 20.49 -5.77 -1.50
CA THR A 324 19.90 -4.55 -0.93
C THR A 324 20.39 -4.34 0.50
N GLN A 325 20.43 -5.39 1.32
CA GLN A 325 20.97 -5.31 2.68
C GLN A 325 22.44 -4.87 2.67
N ARG A 326 23.27 -5.44 1.79
CA ARG A 326 24.67 -5.04 1.63
C ARG A 326 24.81 -3.59 1.17
N PHE A 327 24.01 -3.15 0.21
CA PHE A 327 24.02 -1.75 -0.22
C PHE A 327 23.76 -0.79 0.94
N VAL A 328 22.69 -1.03 1.72
CA VAL A 328 22.34 -0.16 2.87
C VAL A 328 23.43 -0.19 3.94
N ARG A 329 23.99 -1.37 4.25
CA ARG A 329 25.11 -1.52 5.20
C ARG A 329 26.36 -0.75 4.75
N SER A 330 26.79 -0.96 3.51
CA SER A 330 27.95 -0.27 2.94
C SER A 330 27.72 1.24 2.89
N TRP A 331 26.52 1.67 2.51
CA TRP A 331 26.19 3.09 2.45
C TRP A 331 26.21 3.74 3.83
N LEU A 332 25.61 3.12 4.85
CA LEU A 332 25.67 3.60 6.23
C LEU A 332 27.12 3.75 6.72
N ALA A 333 27.95 2.73 6.50
CA ALA A 333 29.35 2.75 6.92
C ALA A 333 30.14 3.87 6.24
N LEU A 334 30.00 4.02 4.92
CA LEU A 334 30.69 5.06 4.16
C LEU A 334 30.19 6.46 4.53
N ALA A 335 28.88 6.63 4.68
CA ALA A 335 28.29 7.92 5.05
C ALA A 335 28.78 8.39 6.43
N LEU A 336 28.78 7.51 7.44
CA LEU A 336 29.27 7.85 8.78
C LEU A 336 30.78 8.13 8.83
N ARG A 337 31.55 7.50 7.93
CA ARG A 337 33.00 7.72 7.79
C ARG A 337 33.31 9.07 7.14
N ASP A 338 32.69 9.34 5.99
CA ASP A 338 33.07 10.47 5.13
C ASP A 338 32.32 11.77 5.48
N ARG A 339 31.10 11.66 6.04
CA ARG A 339 30.26 12.78 6.52
C ARG A 339 30.12 13.90 5.48
N GLU A 340 30.66 15.08 5.74
CA GLU A 340 30.56 16.24 4.83
C GLU A 340 31.35 16.04 3.53
N ARG A 341 32.32 15.10 3.49
CA ARG A 341 33.13 14.79 2.29
C ARG A 341 32.50 13.76 1.36
N ILE A 342 31.24 13.37 1.60
CA ILE A 342 30.53 12.39 0.77
C ILE A 342 30.42 12.87 -0.68
N ALA A 343 30.31 14.19 -0.89
CA ALA A 343 30.23 14.78 -2.22
C ALA A 343 31.47 14.46 -3.07
N GLU A 344 32.69 14.46 -2.51
CA GLU A 344 33.91 14.13 -3.26
C GLU A 344 34.37 12.66 -3.11
N SER A 345 33.75 11.90 -2.21
CA SER A 345 34.16 10.51 -1.93
C SER A 345 33.94 9.59 -3.13
N ALA A 346 35.05 9.11 -3.70
CA ALA A 346 35.05 8.17 -4.83
C ALA A 346 34.33 6.85 -4.48
N GLU A 347 34.49 6.37 -3.24
CA GLU A 347 33.85 5.13 -2.78
C GLU A 347 32.32 5.28 -2.66
N CYS A 348 31.85 6.38 -2.07
CA CYS A 348 30.42 6.71 -1.97
C CYS A 348 29.78 6.80 -3.36
N ARG A 349 30.42 7.54 -4.27
CA ARG A 349 29.97 7.71 -5.66
C ARG A 349 29.90 6.37 -6.39
N ALA A 350 30.97 5.58 -6.30
CA ALA A 350 31.04 4.25 -6.90
C ALA A 350 29.95 3.31 -6.38
N LEU A 351 29.66 3.32 -5.08
CA LEU A 351 28.61 2.50 -4.48
C LEU A 351 27.22 2.85 -5.04
N VAL A 352 26.85 4.13 -5.05
CA VAL A 352 25.54 4.59 -5.56
C VAL A 352 25.41 4.31 -7.05
N LYS A 353 26.47 4.57 -7.83
CA LYS A 353 26.51 4.27 -9.26
C LYS A 353 26.34 2.77 -9.53
N ALA A 354 27.12 1.93 -8.85
CA ALA A 354 27.05 0.48 -8.99
C ALA A 354 25.66 -0.06 -8.64
N ARG A 355 25.03 0.48 -7.58
CA ARG A 355 23.68 0.09 -7.18
C ARG A 355 22.65 0.33 -8.28
N GLU A 356 22.65 1.51 -8.89
CA GLU A 356 21.69 1.83 -9.94
C GLU A 356 21.96 1.04 -11.22
N CYS A 357 23.23 0.86 -11.59
CA CYS A 357 23.64 0.00 -12.72
C CYS A 357 23.18 -1.45 -12.52
N ASP A 358 23.33 -2.01 -11.33
CA ASP A 358 22.93 -3.39 -11.02
C ASP A 358 21.42 -3.61 -11.15
N LEU A 359 20.62 -2.61 -10.74
CA LEU A 359 19.16 -2.68 -10.76
C LEU A 359 18.61 -2.50 -12.18
N LYS A 360 19.14 -1.53 -12.92
CA LYS A 360 18.57 -1.11 -14.21
C LYS A 360 19.31 -1.62 -15.44
N LYS A 361 20.52 -2.16 -15.26
CA LYS A 361 21.37 -2.71 -16.33
C LYS A 361 21.49 -1.70 -17.48
N GLU A 362 21.09 -2.09 -18.70
CA GLU A 362 21.12 -1.27 -19.92
C GLU A 362 20.27 0.01 -19.85
N ARG A 363 19.35 0.11 -18.89
CA ARG A 363 18.50 1.29 -18.65
C ARG A 363 19.06 2.22 -17.58
N SER A 364 20.26 1.94 -17.06
CA SER A 364 20.95 2.80 -16.11
C SER A 364 21.16 4.20 -16.68
N ARG A 365 20.85 5.24 -15.90
CA ARG A 365 21.11 6.63 -16.30
C ARG A 365 22.60 6.95 -16.39
N PHE A 366 23.47 6.14 -15.75
CA PHE A 366 24.92 6.32 -15.81
C PHE A 366 25.54 5.79 -17.10
N THR A 367 24.90 4.83 -17.78
CA THR A 367 25.43 4.22 -19.01
C THR A 367 24.59 4.56 -20.24
N ASN A 368 23.31 4.88 -20.07
CA ASN A 368 22.38 5.15 -21.15
C ASN A 368 22.05 6.64 -21.24
N ARG A 369 22.60 7.30 -22.27
CA ARG A 369 22.42 8.73 -22.50
C ARG A 369 20.97 9.13 -22.76
N ALA A 370 20.18 8.29 -23.44
CA ALA A 370 18.76 8.57 -23.65
C ALA A 370 17.96 8.53 -22.34
N ALA A 371 18.28 7.59 -21.44
CA ALA A 371 17.67 7.53 -20.11
C ALA A 371 18.07 8.72 -19.22
N LEU A 372 19.30 9.22 -19.37
CA LEU A 372 19.78 10.44 -18.71
C LEU A 372 19.06 11.68 -19.24
N SER A 373 18.92 11.85 -20.57
CA SER A 373 18.22 13.01 -21.13
C SER A 373 16.74 13.08 -20.75
N GLN A 374 16.11 11.95 -20.40
CA GLN A 374 14.74 11.90 -19.89
C GLN A 374 14.63 12.21 -18.37
N TRP A 375 15.75 12.35 -17.66
CA TRP A 375 15.75 12.71 -16.25
C TRP A 375 15.41 14.20 -16.07
N GLY A 376 14.30 14.44 -15.37
CA GLY A 376 13.76 15.77 -15.10
C GLY A 376 14.47 16.54 -13.99
N GLY A 377 15.72 16.19 -13.65
CA GLY A 377 16.53 16.88 -12.64
C GLY A 377 16.32 16.43 -11.19
N LYS A 378 15.34 15.56 -10.88
CA LYS A 378 15.11 15.01 -9.54
C LYS A 378 14.63 13.55 -9.60
N ALA A 379 15.12 12.71 -8.69
CA ALA A 379 14.78 11.29 -8.63
C ALA A 379 14.99 10.71 -7.22
N GLY A 380 13.98 10.07 -6.63
CA GLY A 380 14.12 9.42 -5.31
C GLY A 380 14.27 10.37 -4.12
N LEU A 381 13.96 11.65 -4.28
CA LEU A 381 14.10 12.67 -3.22
C LEU A 381 12.86 12.81 -2.33
N VAL A 382 11.74 12.18 -2.69
CA VAL A 382 10.51 12.21 -1.89
C VAL A 382 10.75 11.38 -0.63
N PRO A 383 10.63 11.96 0.58
CA PRO A 383 10.92 11.21 1.79
C PRO A 383 9.87 10.12 2.02
N LEU A 384 10.30 9.01 2.58
CA LEU A 384 9.49 7.82 2.82
C LEU A 384 8.40 8.12 3.84
N SER A 385 7.16 8.04 3.38
CA SER A 385 5.98 8.29 4.22
C SER A 385 5.42 7.03 4.86
N TYR A 386 5.90 5.85 4.46
CA TYR A 386 5.44 4.55 4.96
C TYR A 386 3.90 4.39 4.94
N ARG A 387 3.24 4.97 3.93
CA ARG A 387 1.78 5.02 3.75
C ARG A 387 1.02 5.79 4.83
N TRP A 388 1.71 6.56 5.66
CA TRP A 388 1.09 7.40 6.69
C TRP A 388 0.02 8.35 6.15
N PRO A 389 0.19 9.07 5.02
CA PRO A 389 -0.86 9.94 4.50
C PRO A 389 -2.16 9.19 4.19
N ILE A 390 -2.07 7.97 3.64
CA ILE A 390 -3.24 7.13 3.38
C ILE A 390 -3.88 6.66 4.68
N ALA A 391 -3.08 6.15 5.62
CA ALA A 391 -3.57 5.69 6.91
C ALA A 391 -4.21 6.81 7.73
N SER A 392 -3.60 7.99 7.74
CA SER A 392 -4.14 9.19 8.39
C SER A 392 -5.46 9.61 7.76
N ASN A 393 -5.55 9.69 6.43
CA ASN A 393 -6.82 9.98 5.74
C ASN A 393 -7.90 8.94 6.06
N PHE A 394 -7.54 7.65 6.13
CA PHE A 394 -8.48 6.59 6.51
C PHE A 394 -8.93 6.73 7.96
N LEU A 395 -8.03 7.07 8.89
CA LEU A 395 -8.40 7.32 10.29
C LEU A 395 -9.31 8.53 10.43
N HIS A 396 -9.12 9.58 9.63
CA HIS A 396 -10.03 10.73 9.56
C HIS A 396 -11.44 10.29 9.09
N GLU A 397 -11.53 9.60 7.95
CA GLU A 397 -12.81 9.11 7.42
C GLU A 397 -13.50 8.14 8.37
N TRP A 398 -12.73 7.25 9.00
CA TRP A 398 -13.22 6.31 9.99
C TRP A 398 -13.75 7.03 11.23
N HIS A 399 -13.03 8.01 11.77
CA HIS A 399 -13.43 8.75 12.97
C HIS A 399 -14.64 9.65 12.72
N ASP A 400 -14.78 10.21 11.51
CA ASP A 400 -15.99 10.93 11.13
C ASP A 400 -17.21 9.99 11.08
N GLY A 401 -17.04 8.76 10.57
CA GLY A 401 -18.05 7.71 10.68
C GLY A 401 -18.31 7.30 12.13
N TRP A 402 -17.27 7.20 12.96
CA TRP A 402 -17.39 6.89 14.39
C TRP A 402 -18.21 7.97 15.12
N LYS A 403 -18.00 9.25 14.84
CA LYS A 403 -18.78 10.33 15.46
C LYS A 403 -20.17 10.52 14.85
N ALA A 404 -20.49 9.84 13.76
CA ALA A 404 -21.82 9.93 13.16
C ALA A 404 -22.86 9.40 14.16
N ALA A 405 -23.97 10.14 14.29
CA ALA A 405 -25.09 9.82 15.17
C ALA A 405 -25.95 8.68 14.63
#